data_AF-A0A8S3G686-F1
#
_entry.id   AF-A0A8S3G686-F1
#
_cell.length_a   1.000
_cell.length_b   1.000
_cell.length_c   1.000
_cell.angle_alpha   90.00
_cell.angle_beta   90.00
_cell.angle_gamma   90.00
#
_symmetry.space_group_name_H-M   'P 1'
#
loop_
_entity.id
_entity.type
_entity.pdbx_description
1 polymer ?
#
loop_
_entity_poly.entity_id
_entity_poly.type
_entity_poly.pdbx_seq_one_letter_code
_entity_poly.pdbx_strand_id
1 'polypeptide(L)'
;DTALDKLPTIKEVVWRGVPIDIGKNFTKNQIVTWWSVNSCSSSPNVIKDFLGDNKKSTLFLIEAINGKNVSGYTEYESEDEVILQMGTEFHVKSDPLDQSNGSYVVHLIEIGNNNDQALASNNTNTT
;
A
#
# COMPACT_ATOMS: atom_id res chain seq x y z
N ASP A 1 8.11 18.10 -13.35
CA ASP A 1 7.37 17.69 -14.55
C ASP A 1 7.67 16.25 -14.94
N THR A 2 7.10 15.31 -14.18
CA THR A 2 7.05 13.91 -14.61
C THR A 2 5.68 13.61 -15.22
N ALA A 3 5.59 12.65 -16.14
CA ALA A 3 4.31 12.23 -16.73
C ALA A 3 3.27 11.81 -15.66
N LEU A 4 3.76 11.33 -14.52
CA LEU A 4 2.97 10.88 -13.38
C LEU A 4 2.22 12.01 -12.65
N ASP A 5 2.75 13.24 -12.69
CA ASP A 5 2.11 14.40 -12.06
C ASP A 5 0.84 14.84 -12.80
N LYS A 6 0.71 14.47 -14.08
CA LYS A 6 -0.43 14.83 -14.95
C LYS A 6 -1.59 13.84 -14.86
N LEU A 7 -1.38 12.71 -14.19
CA LEU A 7 -2.40 11.67 -14.06
C LEU A 7 -3.41 12.00 -12.95
N PRO A 8 -4.66 11.49 -13.06
CA PRO A 8 -5.68 11.68 -12.03
C PRO A 8 -5.18 11.13 -10.70
N THR A 9 -5.29 11.95 -9.66
CA THR A 9 -4.99 11.51 -8.29
C THR A 9 -6.23 10.85 -7.72
N ILE A 10 -6.06 9.67 -7.14
CA ILE A 10 -7.11 8.88 -6.53
C ILE A 10 -6.80 8.63 -5.06
N LYS A 11 -7.86 8.66 -4.26
CA LYS A 11 -7.85 8.31 -2.84
C LYS A 11 -8.72 7.08 -2.66
N GLU A 12 -8.08 5.92 -2.63
CA GLU A 12 -8.77 4.64 -2.53
C GLU A 12 -7.88 3.57 -1.89
N VAL A 13 -8.51 2.44 -1.60
CA VAL A 13 -7.79 1.25 -1.17
C VAL A 13 -7.23 0.55 -2.40
N VAL A 14 -5.93 0.32 -2.40
CA VAL A 14 -5.23 -0.45 -3.42
C VAL A 14 -4.53 -1.66 -2.81
N TRP A 15 -4.35 -2.67 -3.64
CA TRP A 15 -3.79 -3.95 -3.25
C TRP A 15 -2.50 -4.23 -4.00
N ARG A 16 -1.53 -4.83 -3.30
CA ARG A 16 -0.28 -5.27 -3.90
C ARG A 16 0.09 -6.66 -3.38
N GLY A 17 0.15 -7.62 -4.29
CA GLY A 17 0.70 -8.94 -4.01
C GLY A 17 2.20 -9.00 -4.22
N VAL A 18 2.93 -9.60 -3.28
CA VAL A 18 4.36 -9.91 -3.40
C VAL A 18 4.55 -11.41 -3.17
N PRO A 19 5.12 -12.18 -4.12
CA PRO A 19 5.21 -13.64 -4.04
C PRO A 19 6.37 -14.12 -3.14
N ILE A 20 6.66 -13.38 -2.07
CA ILE A 20 7.61 -13.75 -0.99
C ILE A 20 7.04 -13.33 0.37
N ASP A 21 7.40 -14.07 1.42
CA ASP A 21 7.05 -13.78 2.82
C ASP A 21 8.02 -12.73 3.39
N ILE A 22 7.62 -11.46 3.28
CA ILE A 22 8.28 -10.31 3.91
C ILE A 22 7.39 -9.65 4.96
N GLY A 23 6.13 -10.09 5.09
CA GLY A 23 5.14 -9.50 5.99
C GLY A 23 5.60 -9.45 7.44
N LYS A 24 6.36 -10.46 7.90
CA LYS A 24 6.95 -10.52 9.25
C LYS A 24 7.88 -9.36 9.61
N ASN A 25 8.42 -8.65 8.61
CA ASN A 25 9.32 -7.52 8.84
C ASN A 25 8.59 -6.21 9.14
N PHE A 26 7.26 -6.24 9.10
CA PHE A 26 6.41 -5.09 9.41
C PHE A 26 5.86 -5.23 10.82
N THR A 27 5.87 -4.12 11.55
CA THR A 27 5.36 -4.04 12.92
C THR A 27 4.43 -2.86 13.06
N LYS A 28 3.42 -2.97 13.93
CA LYS A 28 2.49 -1.88 14.17
C LYS A 28 3.23 -0.57 14.50
N ASN A 29 2.72 0.52 13.94
CA ASN A 29 3.25 1.88 14.06
C ASN A 29 4.60 2.14 13.37
N GLN A 30 5.17 1.16 12.68
CA GLN A 30 6.36 1.38 11.87
C GLN A 30 6.04 2.33 10.70
N ILE A 31 6.98 3.23 10.42
CA ILE A 31 6.98 4.05 9.20
C ILE A 31 7.83 3.32 8.17
N VAL A 32 7.28 3.16 6.97
CA VAL A 32 7.97 2.52 5.83
C VAL A 32 7.95 3.45 4.63
N THR A 33 9.11 3.64 4.01
CA THR A 33 9.21 4.40 2.76
C THR A 33 9.19 3.44 1.58
N TRP A 34 8.31 3.70 0.63
CA TRP A 34 8.12 2.88 -0.55
C TRP A 34 9.02 3.36 -1.69
N TRP A 35 10.18 2.73 -1.84
CA TRP A 35 11.21 3.16 -2.78
C TRP A 35 11.01 2.67 -4.23
N SER A 36 10.07 1.75 -4.45
CA SER A 36 9.91 1.08 -5.76
C SER A 36 8.59 1.48 -6.41
N VAL A 37 8.65 1.86 -7.69
CA VAL A 37 7.46 1.99 -8.53
C VAL A 37 6.94 0.57 -8.76
N ASN A 38 5.84 0.21 -8.11
CA ASN A 38 5.22 -1.11 -8.25
C ASN A 38 3.76 -0.92 -8.66
N SER A 39 3.33 -1.72 -9.63
CA SER A 39 1.94 -1.84 -10.04
C SER A 39 1.08 -2.33 -8.87
N CYS A 40 0.07 -1.55 -8.51
CA CYS A 40 -0.99 -1.91 -7.56
C CYS A 40 -2.30 -2.04 -8.32
N SER A 41 -3.24 -2.83 -7.81
CA SER A 41 -4.59 -2.94 -8.38
C SER A 41 -5.62 -2.54 -7.34
N SER A 42 -6.67 -1.82 -7.74
CA SER A 42 -7.83 -1.60 -6.88
C SER A 42 -8.75 -2.85 -6.80
N SER A 43 -8.51 -3.87 -7.63
CA SER A 43 -9.26 -5.11 -7.68
C SER A 43 -8.59 -6.24 -6.88
N PRO A 44 -9.21 -6.74 -5.79
CA PRO A 44 -8.70 -7.89 -5.03
C PRO A 44 -8.59 -9.17 -5.87
N ASN A 45 -9.44 -9.32 -6.89
CA ASN A 45 -9.45 -10.50 -7.76
C ASN A 45 -8.19 -10.58 -8.62
N VAL A 46 -7.74 -9.45 -9.18
CA VAL A 46 -6.48 -9.36 -9.95
C VAL A 46 -5.30 -9.82 -9.09
N ILE A 47 -5.27 -9.42 -7.83
CA ILE A 47 -4.19 -9.82 -6.91
C ILE A 47 -4.30 -11.28 -6.50
N LYS A 48 -5.51 -11.81 -6.33
CA LYS A 48 -5.71 -13.23 -6.05
C LYS A 48 -5.17 -14.10 -7.19
N ASP A 49 -5.44 -13.73 -8.43
CA ASP A 49 -4.93 -14.43 -9.61
C ASP A 49 -3.40 -14.28 -9.74
N PHE A 50 -2.85 -13.10 -9.45
CA PHE A 50 -1.40 -12.85 -9.44
C PHE A 50 -0.66 -13.70 -8.39
N LEU A 51 -1.24 -13.85 -7.19
CA LEU A 51 -0.63 -14.61 -6.11
C LEU A 51 -0.79 -16.14 -6.29
N GLY A 52 -1.84 -16.59 -6.97
CA GLY A 52 -2.12 -18.02 -7.17
C GLY A 52 -2.15 -18.80 -5.85
N ASP A 53 -1.64 -20.04 -5.86
CA ASP A 53 -1.57 -20.94 -4.68
C ASP A 53 -0.29 -20.77 -3.84
N ASN A 54 0.43 -19.65 -3.97
CA ASN A 54 1.71 -19.46 -3.30
C ASN A 54 1.56 -19.42 -1.77
N LYS A 55 2.15 -20.42 -1.09
CA LYS A 55 2.04 -20.62 0.36
C LYS A 55 2.95 -19.72 1.21
N LYS A 56 3.57 -18.68 0.64
CA LYS A 56 4.51 -17.78 1.33
C LYS A 56 4.55 -16.42 0.62
N SER A 57 3.43 -15.74 0.61
CA SER A 57 3.30 -14.43 -0.03
C SER A 57 2.97 -13.33 0.98
N THR A 58 3.15 -12.09 0.56
CA THR A 58 2.72 -10.92 1.34
C THR A 58 1.73 -10.14 0.50
N LEU A 59 0.53 -9.91 1.05
CA LEU A 59 -0.49 -9.05 0.47
C LEU A 59 -0.50 -7.73 1.24
N PHE A 60 -0.30 -6.63 0.53
CA PHE A 60 -0.45 -5.29 1.09
C PHE A 60 -1.86 -4.78 0.78
N LEU A 61 -2.55 -4.35 1.84
CA LEU A 61 -3.74 -3.52 1.80
C LEU A 61 -3.31 -2.09 2.07
N ILE A 62 -3.45 -1.19 1.09
CA ILE A 62 -2.89 0.16 1.16
C ILE A 62 -4.04 1.17 1.04
N GLU A 63 -4.26 1.95 2.09
CA GLU A 63 -5.11 3.14 2.02
C GLU A 63 -4.30 4.28 1.40
N ALA A 64 -4.39 4.43 0.08
CA ALA A 64 -3.67 5.44 -0.69
C ALA A 64 -4.45 6.75 -0.74
N ILE A 65 -3.74 7.87 -0.70
CA ILE A 65 -4.30 9.22 -0.85
C ILE A 65 -3.73 9.96 -2.07
N ASN A 66 -2.52 9.61 -2.52
CA ASN A 66 -1.88 10.19 -3.72
C ASN A 66 -1.64 9.15 -4.82
N GLY A 67 -2.44 8.08 -4.86
CA GLY A 67 -2.38 7.09 -5.93
C GLY A 67 -2.65 7.73 -7.28
N LYS A 68 -1.97 7.25 -8.33
CA LYS A 68 -2.16 7.72 -9.70
C LYS A 68 -2.84 6.64 -10.50
N ASN A 69 -4.09 6.89 -10.89
CA ASN A 69 -4.84 5.97 -11.71
C ASN A 69 -4.27 6.01 -13.14
N VAL A 70 -3.87 4.85 -13.66
CA VAL A 70 -3.40 4.69 -15.04
C VAL A 70 -4.28 3.76 -15.88
N SER A 71 -5.42 3.32 -15.34
CA SER A 71 -6.44 2.61 -16.11
C SER A 71 -6.87 3.46 -17.31
N GLY A 72 -6.79 2.89 -18.52
CA GLY A 72 -7.02 3.59 -19.79
C GLY A 72 -5.75 4.08 -20.51
N TYR A 73 -4.58 3.98 -19.89
CA TYR A 73 -3.27 4.18 -20.54
C TYR A 73 -2.43 2.89 -20.62
N THR A 74 -2.94 1.79 -20.06
CA THR A 74 -2.33 0.46 -20.10
C THR A 74 -2.94 -0.38 -21.22
N GLU A 75 -2.17 -1.33 -21.75
CA GLU A 75 -2.67 -2.27 -22.78
C GLU A 75 -3.65 -3.30 -22.21
N TYR A 76 -3.81 -3.34 -20.88
CA TYR A 76 -4.70 -4.23 -20.13
C TYR A 76 -5.63 -3.41 -19.22
N GLU A 77 -6.76 -2.96 -19.78
CA GLU A 77 -7.77 -2.17 -19.06
C GLU A 77 -8.33 -2.87 -17.81
N SER A 78 -8.23 -4.20 -17.73
CA SER A 78 -8.80 -5.00 -16.63
C SER A 78 -7.98 -5.03 -15.34
N GLU A 79 -6.80 -4.40 -15.31
CA GLU A 79 -5.92 -4.47 -14.14
C GLU A 79 -6.22 -3.40 -13.08
N ASP A 80 -7.05 -2.40 -13.41
CA ASP A 80 -7.34 -1.23 -12.56
C ASP A 80 -6.06 -0.68 -11.91
N GLU A 81 -5.04 -0.46 -12.75
CA GLU A 81 -3.69 -0.18 -12.27
C GLU A 81 -3.60 1.20 -11.60
N VAL A 82 -2.99 1.19 -10.41
CA VAL A 82 -2.67 2.37 -9.61
C VAL A 82 -1.19 2.40 -9.32
N ILE A 83 -0.56 3.54 -9.61
CA ILE A 83 0.85 3.78 -9.31
C ILE A 83 0.98 4.64 -8.06
N LEU A 84 1.75 4.16 -7.09
CA LEU A 84 2.21 4.94 -5.94
C LEU A 84 3.55 5.59 -6.28
N GLN A 85 3.72 6.87 -5.91
CA GLN A 85 4.96 7.59 -6.19
C GLN A 85 6.13 7.02 -5.38
N MET A 86 7.34 7.09 -5.94
CA MET A 86 8.54 6.72 -5.17
C MET A 86 8.70 7.66 -3.97
N GLY A 87 9.17 7.12 -2.85
CA GLY A 87 9.33 7.90 -1.62
C GLY A 87 8.02 8.13 -0.86
N THR A 88 6.89 7.56 -1.30
CA THR A 88 5.65 7.60 -0.52
C THR A 88 5.87 6.92 0.82
N GLU A 89 5.48 7.58 1.90
CA GLU A 89 5.61 7.05 3.25
C GLU A 89 4.29 6.45 3.72
N PHE A 90 4.39 5.34 4.44
CA PHE A 90 3.24 4.63 4.98
C PHE A 90 3.42 4.34 6.45
N HIS A 91 2.31 4.38 7.17
CA HIS A 91 2.19 3.89 8.52
C HIS A 91 1.62 2.47 8.51
N VAL A 92 2.26 1.55 9.22
CA VAL A 92 1.73 0.19 9.44
C VAL A 92 0.64 0.27 10.51
N LYS A 93 -0.62 0.11 10.09
CA LYS A 93 -1.81 0.31 10.94
C LYS A 93 -1.91 -0.68 12.09
N SER A 94 -1.50 -1.92 11.84
CA SER A 94 -1.57 -3.03 12.79
C SER A 94 -0.46 -4.04 12.52
N ASP A 95 -0.19 -4.91 13.49
CA ASP A 95 0.70 -6.04 13.23
C ASP A 95 0.14 -6.89 12.07
N PRO A 96 1.02 -7.46 11.23
CA PRO A 96 0.61 -8.27 10.09
C PRO A 96 -0.29 -9.43 10.50
N LEU A 97 -1.36 -9.64 9.73
CA LEU A 97 -2.22 -10.82 9.91
C LEU A 97 -1.55 -12.03 9.27
N ASP A 98 -1.29 -13.07 10.06
CA ASP A 98 -0.83 -14.35 9.55
C ASP A 98 -2.00 -15.14 8.97
N GLN A 99 -1.74 -15.80 7.84
CA GLN A 99 -2.69 -16.70 7.22
C GLN A 99 -2.25 -18.14 7.45
N SER A 100 -3.23 -19.04 7.58
CA SER A 100 -2.98 -20.48 7.80
C SER A 100 -2.14 -21.14 6.70
N ASN A 101 -2.05 -20.51 5.52
CA ASN A 101 -1.25 -20.97 4.40
C ASN A 101 0.22 -20.53 4.47
N GLY A 102 0.63 -19.70 5.44
CA GLY A 102 1.99 -19.14 5.56
C GLY A 102 2.19 -17.78 4.87
N SER A 103 1.13 -17.15 4.37
CA SER A 103 1.14 -15.79 3.83
C SER A 103 0.78 -14.74 4.89
N TYR A 104 1.07 -13.47 4.59
CA TYR A 104 0.77 -12.35 5.47
C TYR A 104 -0.08 -11.29 4.77
N VAL A 105 -0.95 -10.63 5.53
CA VAL A 105 -1.59 -9.38 5.11
C VAL A 105 -1.03 -8.22 5.93
N VAL A 106 -0.50 -7.21 5.25
CA VAL A 106 0.05 -5.98 5.86
C VAL A 106 -0.87 -4.82 5.51
N HIS A 107 -1.33 -4.09 6.52
CA HIS A 107 -2.19 -2.92 6.34
C HIS A 107 -1.37 -1.63 6.47
N LEU A 108 -1.26 -0.91 5.34
CA LEU A 108 -0.57 0.36 5.23
C LEU A 108 -1.56 1.51 5.06
N ILE A 109 -1.28 2.65 5.68
CA ILE A 109 -1.98 3.91 5.45
C ILE A 109 -0.95 4.91 4.94
N GLU A 110 -1.20 5.52 3.79
CA GLU A 110 -0.33 6.57 3.26
C GLU A 110 -0.32 7.78 4.20
N ILE A 111 0.88 8.27 4.51
CA ILE A 111 1.06 9.50 5.29
C ILE A 111 0.96 10.68 4.33
N GLY A 112 0.00 11.58 4.58
CA GLY A 112 -0.17 12.76 3.74
C GLY A 112 0.84 13.87 4.05
N ASN A 113 1.22 14.60 2.99
CA ASN A 113 2.11 15.77 3.08
C ASN A 113 1.53 16.95 3.89
N ASN A 114 0.26 16.88 4.30
CA ASN A 114 -0.34 17.88 5.18
C ASN A 114 -0.20 17.41 6.63
N ASN A 115 0.92 17.73 7.27
CA ASN A 115 1.08 17.91 8.71
C ASN A 115 0.04 17.24 9.62
N ASP A 116 -0.05 15.92 9.65
CA ASP A 116 -0.71 15.20 10.76
C ASP A 116 0.22 15.13 11.98
N GLN A 117 0.82 16.28 12.34
CA GLN A 117 1.39 16.56 13.65
C GLN A 117 0.33 16.58 14.76
N ALA A 118 -0.96 16.43 14.43
CA ALA A 118 -2.05 16.43 15.40
C ALA A 118 -2.18 15.12 16.21
N LEU A 119 -1.53 14.03 15.81
CA LEU A 119 -1.60 12.75 16.55
C LEU A 119 -0.43 12.52 17.53
N ALA A 120 0.61 13.37 17.51
CA ALA A 120 1.76 13.27 18.41
C ALA A 120 1.65 14.15 19.68
N SER A 121 0.68 15.05 19.78
CA SER A 121 0.66 16.08 20.85
C SER A 121 -0.24 15.78 22.07
N ASN A 122 -0.94 14.64 22.14
CA ASN A 122 -1.89 14.41 23.24
C ASN A 122 -1.34 13.61 24.44
N ASN A 123 -0.05 13.32 24.51
CA ASN A 123 0.56 12.59 25.63
C ASN A 123 1.64 13.41 26.37
N THR A 124 1.34 14.64 26.80
CA THR A 124 2.02 15.23 27.96
C THR A 124 1.06 16.21 28.64
N ASN A 125 0.49 15.80 29.78
CA ASN A 125 0.20 16.66 30.94
C ASN A 125 -0.49 15.82 32.03
N THR A 126 0.31 15.08 32.77
CA THR A 126 0.01 14.67 34.15
C THR A 126 1.22 15.03 35.00
N THR A 127 1.12 16.16 35.69
CA THR A 127 1.82 16.40 36.96
C THR A 127 0.95 17.32 37.79
#